data_AF-A0A7K5AC26-F1
#
_entry.id   AF-A0A7K5AC26-F1
#
_cell.length_a   1.000
_cell.length_b   1.000
_cell.length_c   1.000
_cell.angle_alpha   90.00
_cell.angle_beta   90.00
_cell.angle_gamma   90.00
#
_symmetry.space_group_name_H-M   'P 1'
#
loop_
_entity.id
_entity.type
_entity.pdbx_description
1 polymer ?
#
loop_
_entity_poly.entity_id
_entity_poly.type
_entity_poly.pdbx_seq_one_letter_code
_entity_poly.pdbx_strand_id
1 'polypeptide(L)' 'RHIQKPLCSAFVVLGVPKEIKTDNSPGYRSKATAKFLLQWGVQHVTGIPFFACRTGHCRAHT' A
#
# COMPACT_ATOMS: atom_id res chain seq x y z
N ARG A 1 2.66 8.99 -11.92
CA ARG A 1 1.21 9.06 -12.28
C ARG A 1 0.77 7.83 -13.11
N HIS A 2 1.26 6.62 -12.77
CA HIS A 2 1.08 5.41 -13.60
C HIS A 2 0.06 4.41 -13.04
N ILE A 3 -0.31 4.51 -11.76
CA ILE A 3 -0.99 3.42 -11.05
C ILE A 3 -2.49 3.71 -10.87
N GLN A 4 -2.87 4.99 -10.86
CA GLN A 4 -4.27 5.42 -10.78
C GLN A 4 -5.08 5.02 -12.03
N LYS A 5 -4.50 5.13 -13.23
CA LYS A 5 -5.18 4.76 -14.49
C LYS A 5 -5.57 3.27 -14.55
N PRO A 6 -4.65 2.31 -14.29
CA PRO A 6 -5.01 0.90 -14.27
C PRO A 6 -5.94 0.56 -13.09
N LEU A 7 -5.81 1.22 -11.93
CA LEU A 7 -6.75 1.04 -10.81
C LEU A 7 -8.18 1.48 -11.16
N CYS A 8 -8.36 2.67 -11.77
CA CYS A 8 -9.67 3.11 -12.24
C CYS A 8 -10.29 2.11 -13.22
N SER A 9 -9.51 1.65 -14.20
CA SER A 9 -10.00 0.71 -15.21
C SER A 9 -10.43 -0.62 -14.58
N ALA A 10 -9.64 -1.13 -13.63
CA ALA A 10 -9.99 -2.33 -12.88
C ALA A 10 -11.27 -2.14 -12.05
N PHE A 11 -11.46 -0.98 -11.41
CA PHE A 11 -12.67 -0.73 -10.61
C PHE A 11 -13.93 -0.63 -11.47
N VAL A 12 -13.83 -0.11 -12.69
CA VAL A 12 -14.97 -0.07 -13.61
C VAL A 12 -15.34 -1.48 -14.08
N VAL A 13 -14.36 -2.34 -14.35
CA VAL A 13 -14.60 -3.70 -14.86
C VAL A 13 -15.02 -4.68 -13.78
N LEU A 14 -14.37 -4.62 -12.60
CA LEU A 14 -14.55 -5.60 -11.51
C LEU A 14 -15.44 -5.07 -10.38
N GLY A 15 -15.79 -3.80 -10.41
CA GLY A 15 -16.43 -3.10 -9.29
C GLY A 15 -15.41 -2.56 -8.27
N VAL A 16 -15.90 -1.75 -7.34
CA VAL A 16 -15.07 -1.14 -6.29
C VAL A 16 -14.83 -2.16 -5.17
N PRO A 17 -13.58 -2.58 -4.92
CA PRO A 17 -13.28 -3.53 -3.86
C PRO A 17 -13.37 -2.87 -2.48
N LYS A 18 -13.70 -3.64 -1.44
CA LYS A 18 -13.80 -3.14 -0.06
C LYS A 18 -12.44 -2.91 0.60
N GLU A 19 -11.45 -3.74 0.25
CA GLU A 19 -10.08 -3.68 0.76
C GLU A 19 -9.09 -3.98 -0.36
N ILE A 20 -7.98 -3.24 -0.42
CA ILE A 20 -6.86 -3.50 -1.31
C ILE A 20 -5.59 -3.59 -0.49
N LYS A 21 -4.92 -4.74 -0.57
CA LYS A 21 -3.56 -4.95 -0.08
C LYS A 21 -2.60 -4.69 -1.22
N THR A 22 -1.71 -3.71 -1.07
CA THR A 22 -0.64 -3.48 -2.04
C THR A 22 0.72 -3.57 -1.36
N ASP A 23 1.71 -3.93 -2.16
CA ASP A 23 3.11 -3.86 -1.80
C ASP A 23 3.54 -2.41 -1.42
N ASN A 24 4.63 -2.31 -0.65
CA ASN A 24 5.21 -1.05 -0.16
C ASN A 24 6.07 -0.32 -1.21
N SER A 25 5.98 -0.70 -2.48
CA SER A 25 6.69 -0.03 -3.56
C SER A 25 6.34 1.47 -3.62
N PRO A 26 7.31 2.30 -4.03
CA PRO A 26 7.20 3.76 -4.04
C PRO A 26 6.00 4.26 -4.88
N GLY A 27 5.53 3.44 -5.81
CA GLY A 27 4.32 3.66 -6.57
C GLY A 27 3.05 3.72 -5.73
N TYR A 28 2.84 2.75 -4.84
CA TYR A 28 1.63 2.64 -4.02
C TYR A 28 1.71 3.44 -2.72
N ARG A 29 2.92 3.71 -2.22
CA ARG A 29 3.17 4.56 -1.04
C ARG A 29 2.92 6.05 -1.28
N SER A 30 2.65 6.47 -2.52
CA SER A 30 2.40 7.87 -2.86
C SER A 30 1.12 8.40 -2.18
N LYS A 31 1.20 9.59 -1.56
CA LYS A 31 0.03 10.27 -0.93
C LYS A 31 -1.16 10.43 -1.89
N ALA A 32 -0.89 10.63 -3.19
CA ALA A 32 -1.93 10.73 -4.21
C ALA A 32 -2.70 9.42 -4.41
N THR A 33 -2.04 8.27 -4.29
CA THR A 33 -2.67 6.94 -4.39
C THR A 33 -3.49 6.65 -3.12
N ALA A 34 -2.97 6.99 -1.95
CA ALA A 34 -3.71 6.85 -0.68
C ALA A 34 -4.98 7.71 -0.65
N LYS A 35 -4.88 8.99 -1.05
CA LYS A 35 -6.07 9.87 -1.16
C LYS A 35 -7.08 9.38 -2.19
N PHE A 36 -6.61 8.87 -3.32
CA PHE A 36 -7.48 8.27 -4.32
C PHE A 36 -8.25 7.08 -3.72
N LEU A 37 -7.57 6.10 -3.12
CA LEU A 37 -8.24 4.93 -2.52
C LEU A 37 -9.24 5.34 -1.41
N LEU A 38 -8.90 6.35 -0.61
CA LEU A 38 -9.80 6.91 0.40
C LEU A 38 -11.07 7.54 -0.21
N GLN A 39 -10.96 8.27 -1.32
CA GLN A 39 -12.12 8.85 -2.03
C GLN A 39 -13.06 7.77 -2.57
N TRP A 40 -12.51 6.62 -2.96
CA TRP A 40 -13.29 5.47 -3.41
C TRP A 40 -13.84 4.62 -2.25
N GLY A 41 -13.55 4.97 -0.99
CA GLY A 41 -14.00 4.21 0.18
C GLY A 41 -13.27 2.88 0.37
N VAL A 42 -12.11 2.70 -0.27
CA VAL A 42 -11.36 1.46 -0.24
C VAL A 42 -10.35 1.50 0.90
N GLN A 43 -10.41 0.50 1.79
CA GLN A 43 -9.38 0.35 2.82
C GLN A 43 -8.08 -0.11 2.17
N HIS A 44 -7.06 0.75 2.25
CA HIS A 44 -5.73 0.46 1.72
C HIS A 44 -4.85 -0.09 2.84
N VAL A 45 -4.49 -1.37 2.74
CA VAL A 45 -3.57 -2.03 3.67
C VAL A 45 -2.20 -2.07 3.01
N THR A 46 -1.29 -1.24 3.49
CA THR A 46 0.13 -1.33 3.11
C THR A 46 0.75 -2.56 3.78
N GLY A 47 1.58 -3.29 3.03
CA GLY A 47 2.29 -4.47 3.54
C GLY A 47 3.11 -4.20 4.81
N ILE A 48 3.63 -5.28 5.39
CA ILE A 48 4.35 -5.31 6.68
C ILE A 48 5.23 -4.06 6.82
N PRO A 49 5.07 -3.26 7.90
CA PRO A 49 5.95 -2.13 8.13
C PRO A 49 7.37 -2.66 8.11
N PHE A 50 8.23 -2.05 7.30
CA PHE A 50 9.61 -2.47 7.12
C PHE A 50 10.31 -2.39 8.48
N PHE A 51 10.24 -3.45 9.29
CA PHE A 51 11.00 -3.60 10.50
C PHE A 51 12.45 -3.68 10.04
N ALA A 52 13.13 -2.54 10.10
CA ALA A 52 14.56 -2.48 9.92
C ALA A 52 15.18 -3.28 11.07
N CYS A 53 15.41 -4.58 10.85
CA CYS A 53 16.51 -5.24 11.53
C CYS A 53 17.77 -4.57 11.02
N ARG A 54 18.15 -3.50 11.73
CA ARG A 54 19.37 -2.75 11.51
C ARG A 54 20.52 -3.74 11.66
N THR A 55 21.35 -3.80 10.64
CA THR A 55 22.69 -4.38 10.69
C THR A 55 23.36 -4.10 12.04
N GLY A 56 23.64 -5.17 12.79
CA GLY A 56 24.57 -5.19 13.92
C GLY A 56 24.03 -4.73 15.27
N HIS A 57 24.08 -5.63 16.26
CA HIS A 57 24.01 -5.38 17.70
C HIS A 57 22.61 -5.38 18.35
N CYS A 58 22.07 -6.58 18.61
CA CYS A 58 21.16 -6.79 19.73
C CYS A 58 21.85 -7.77 20.71
N ARG A 59 22.54 -7.22 21.71
CA ARG A 59 22.90 -7.95 22.93
C ARG A 59 21.70 -7.90 23.88
N ALA A 60 21.19 -9.06 24.28
CA ALA A 60 20.63 -9.32 25.60
C ALA A 60 20.51 -10.85 25.75
N HIS A 61 21.42 -11.46 26.52
CA HIS A 61 21.18 -11.91 27.90
C HIS A 61 20.25 -13.13 27.98
N THR A 62 20.87 -14.31 27.92
CA THR A 62 20.78 -15.28 29.02
C THR A 62 22.10 -16.04 29.07
#